data_AF-A0A366EHD7-F1
#
_entry.id   AF-A0A366EHD7-F1
#
_cell.length_a   1.000
_cell.length_b   1.000
_cell.length_c   1.000
_cell.angle_alpha   90.00
_cell.angle_beta   90.00
_cell.angle_gamma   90.00
#
_symmetry.space_group_name_H-M   'P 1'
#
loop_
_entity.id
_entity.type
_entity.pdbx_description
1 polymer ?
#
loop_
_entity_poly.entity_id
_entity_poly.type
_entity_poly.pdbx_seq_one_letter_code
_entity_poly.pdbx_strand_id
1 'polypeptide(L)' 'MEALIQTIVKPLVDHPDQIMVVQKEEPSKVIYHLTVHPADVGKVIGKNGRIAKAIRTVVYAASADSKKRIYLNLM' A
#
# COMPACT_ATOMS: atom_id res chain seq x y z
N MET A 1 0.73 -7.87 -7.05
CA MET A 1 0.94 -7.03 -5.85
C MET A 1 -0.23 -6.09 -5.60
N GLU A 2 -0.72 -5.36 -6.62
CA GLU A 2 -1.87 -4.48 -6.49
C GLU A 2 -3.08 -5.10 -5.78
N ALA A 3 -3.52 -6.29 -6.22
CA ALA A 3 -4.65 -6.99 -5.60
C ALA A 3 -4.46 -7.27 -4.10
N LEU A 4 -3.24 -7.56 -3.66
CA LEU A 4 -2.92 -7.73 -2.24
C LEU A 4 -3.10 -6.42 -1.47
N ILE A 5 -2.55 -5.32 -1.99
CA ILE A 5 -2.68 -3.99 -1.38
C ILE A 5 -4.16 -3.59 -1.28
N GLN A 6 -4.92 -3.74 -2.37
CA GLN A 6 -6.35 -3.43 -2.37
C GLN A 6 -7.12 -4.30 -1.37
N THR A 7 -6.85 -5.61 -1.31
CA THR A 7 -7.53 -6.53 -0.38
C THR A 7 -7.31 -6.13 1.08
N ILE A 8 -6.11 -5.66 1.43
CA ILE A 8 -5.79 -5.22 2.79
C ILE A 8 -6.45 -3.87 3.10
N VAL A 9 -6.47 -2.92 2.15
CA VAL A 9 -6.89 -1.53 2.39
C VAL A 9 -8.40 -1.35 2.28
N LYS A 10 -9.07 -2.06 1.37
CA LYS A 10 -10.51 -1.95 1.12
C LYS A 10 -11.40 -2.06 2.36
N PRO A 11 -11.17 -2.97 3.32
CA PRO A 11 -11.97 -3.04 4.55
C PRO A 11 -11.62 -1.95 5.59
N LEU A 12 -10.58 -1.14 5.39
CA LEU A 12 -10.11 -0.13 6.35
C LEU A 12 -10.64 1.28 6.07
N VAL A 13 -11.33 1.47 4.94
CA VAL A 13 -11.73 2.78 4.41
C VAL A 13 -13.24 2.86 4.24
N ASP A 14 -13.79 4.07 4.27
CA ASP A 14 -15.22 4.31 4.01
C ASP A 14 -15.52 4.44 2.51
N HIS A 15 -14.51 4.79 1.70
CA HIS A 15 -14.65 4.97 0.26
C HIS A 15 -13.84 3.90 -0.51
N PRO A 16 -14.29 2.62 -0.48
CA PRO A 16 -13.53 1.49 -1.05
C PRO A 16 -13.37 1.57 -2.57
N ASP A 17 -14.22 2.35 -3.26
CA ASP A 17 -14.17 2.56 -4.70
C ASP A 17 -13.18 3.66 -5.11
N GLN A 18 -12.63 4.40 -4.13
CA GLN A 18 -11.65 5.48 -4.34
C GLN A 18 -10.25 5.06 -3.87
N ILE A 19 -9.92 3.80 -4.08
CA ILE A 19 -8.58 3.26 -3.88
C ILE A 19 -7.89 3.16 -5.23
N MET A 20 -6.74 3.81 -5.37
CA MET A 20 -5.91 3.73 -6.56
C MET A 20 -4.51 3.26 -6.19
N VAL A 21 -3.98 2.30 -6.94
CA VAL A 21 -2.61 1.80 -6.78
C VAL A 21 -1.86 2.02 -8.09
N VAL A 22 -0.86 2.90 -8.08
CA VAL A 22 -0.01 3.16 -9.24
C VAL A 22 1.35 2.50 -9.03
N GLN A 23 1.74 1.64 -9.96
CA GLN A 23 3.08 1.04 -9.96
C GLN A 23 4.06 1.94 -10.72
N LYS A 24 5.21 2.23 -10.10
CA LYS A 24 6.38 2.80 -10.75
C LYS A 24 7.54 1.82 -10.66
N GLU A 25 8.03 1.38 -11.80
CA GLU A 25 9.15 0.45 -11.88
C GLU A 25 10.46 1.19 -12.15
N GLU A 26 11.48 0.85 -11.36
CA GLU A 26 12.85 1.34 -11.50
C GLU A 26 13.81 0.13 -11.63
N PRO A 27 15.09 0.33 -12.00
CA PRO A 27 16.01 -0.79 -12.25
C PRO A 27 16.20 -1.72 -11.05
N SER A 28 16.28 -1.19 -9.83
CA SER A 28 16.53 -1.96 -8.60
C SER A 28 15.33 -2.11 -7.68
N LYS A 29 14.22 -1.41 -7.97
CA LYS A 29 13.05 -1.38 -7.10
C LYS A 29 11.75 -1.16 -7.86
N VAL A 30 10.64 -1.56 -7.24
CA VAL A 30 9.28 -1.27 -7.66
C VAL A 30 8.60 -0.50 -6.54
N ILE A 31 8.01 0.65 -6.87
CA ILE A 31 7.30 1.50 -5.92
C ILE A 31 5.81 1.41 -6.25
N TYR A 32 5.00 1.05 -5.26
CA TYR A 32 3.55 1.14 -5.33
C TYR A 32 3.10 2.40 -4.59
N HIS A 33 2.42 3.28 -5.31
CA HIS A 33 1.78 4.48 -4.77
C HIS A 33 0.32 4.17 -4.51
N LEU A 34 -0.05 4.12 -3.24
CA LEU A 34 -1.42 3.95 -2.79
C LEU A 34 -2.01 5.33 -2.50
N THR A 35 -3.04 5.67 -3.26
CA THR A 35 -3.89 6.84 -3.04
C THR A 35 -5.26 6.36 -2.59
N VAL A 36 -5.79 7.01 -1.57
CA VAL A 36 -7.15 6.77 -1.05
C VAL A 36 -7.89 8.10 -0.98
N HIS A 37 -9.21 8.05 -0.77
CA HIS A 37 -9.98 9.26 -0.52
C HIS A 37 -9.40 10.04 0.68
N PRO A 38 -9.34 11.39 0.64
CA PRO A 38 -8.71 12.19 1.70
C PRO A 38 -9.25 11.92 3.11
N ALA A 39 -10.55 11.60 3.24
CA ALA A 39 -11.15 11.27 4.53
C ALA A 39 -10.66 9.94 5.12
N ASP A 40 -10.10 9.05 4.30
CA ASP A 40 -9.65 7.72 4.69
C ASP A 40 -8.14 7.64 4.98
N VAL A 41 -7.37 8.66 4.59
CA VAL A 41 -5.91 8.71 4.80
C VAL A 41 -5.55 8.44 6.26
N GLY A 42 -6.25 9.08 7.21
CA GLY A 42 -6.03 8.88 8.64
C GLY A 42 -6.27 7.44 9.10
N LYS A 43 -7.27 6.75 8.51
CA LYS A 43 -7.60 5.35 8.83
C LYS A 43 -6.52 4.40 8.33
N VAL A 44 -6.01 4.63 7.12
CA VAL A 44 -4.96 3.80 6.51
C VAL A 44 -3.59 4.02 7.17
N ILE A 45 -3.26 5.26 7.54
CA ILE A 45 -2.04 5.54 8.32
C ILE A 45 -2.15 4.88 9.70
N GLY A 46 -3.29 5.08 10.37
CA GLY A 46 -3.52 4.63 11.73
C GLY A 46 -2.69 5.41 12.75
N LYS A 47 -2.98 5.21 14.04
CA LYS A 47 -2.27 5.89 15.15
C LYS A 47 -0.76 5.66 15.04
N ASN A 48 0.03 6.73 14.99
CA ASN A 48 1.49 6.71 14.83
C ASN A 48 1.98 5.93 13.59
N GLY A 49 1.16 5.83 12.54
CA GLY A 49 1.53 5.08 11.33
C GLY A 49 1.48 3.56 11.49
N ARG A 50 0.88 3.03 12.56
CA ARG A 50 0.92 1.60 12.89
C ARG A 50 0.30 0.73 11.81
N ILE A 51 -0.82 1.15 11.23
CA ILE A 51 -1.53 0.40 10.19
C ILE A 51 -0.70 0.42 8.91
N ALA A 52 -0.27 1.59 8.44
CA ALA A 52 0.59 1.68 7.27
C ALA A 52 1.91 0.90 7.41
N LYS A 53 2.48 0.82 8.62
CA LYS A 53 3.66 -0.02 8.88
C LYS A 53 3.33 -1.51 8.75
N ALA A 54 2.20 -1.97 9.29
CA ALA A 54 1.77 -3.36 9.16
C ALA A 54 1.51 -3.75 7.70
N ILE A 55 0.83 -2.89 6.93
CA ILE A 55 0.60 -3.12 5.49
C ILE A 55 1.93 -3.26 4.75
N ARG A 56 2.91 -2.38 5.02
CA ARG A 56 4.26 -2.48 4.44
C ARG A 56 4.93 -3.80 4.78
N THR A 57 4.86 -4.25 6.03
CA THR A 57 5.43 -5.54 6.44
C THR A 57 4.87 -6.70 5.62
N VAL A 58 3.54 -6.75 5.43
CA VAL A 58 2.89 -7.81 4.63
C VAL A 58 3.30 -7.73 3.16
N VAL A 59 3.29 -6.54 2.57
CA VAL A 59 3.69 -6.31 1.17
C VAL A 59 5.15 -6.72 0.94
N TYR A 60 6.04 -6.38 1.87
CA TYR A 60 7.46 -6.72 1.76
C TYR A 60 7.71 -8.22 1.93
N ALA A 61 7.00 -8.88 2.86
CA ALA A 61 7.05 -10.33 3.02
C ALA A 61 6.55 -11.06 1.76
N ALA A 62 5.45 -10.59 1.17
CA ALA A 62 4.92 -11.14 -0.08
C ALA A 62 5.85 -10.91 -1.29
N SER A 63 6.86 -10.06 -1.15
CA SER A 63 7.86 -9.76 -2.18
C SER A 63 9.19 -10.51 -2.02
N ALA A 64 9.28 -11.45 -1.06
CA ALA A 64 10.53 -12.13 -0.73
C ALA A 64 11.24 -12.79 -1.93
N ASP A 65 10.48 -13.31 -2.90
CA ASP A 65 11.01 -13.96 -4.10
C ASP A 65 11.21 -13.00 -5.29
N SER A 66 10.96 -11.70 -5.11
CA SER A 66 11.17 -10.69 -6.15
C SER A 66 12.64 -10.32 -6.29
N LYS A 67 13.14 -10.29 -7.53
CA LYS A 67 14.49 -9.78 -7.85
C LYS A 67 14.67 -8.29 -7.53
N LYS A 68 13.58 -7.52 -7.45
CA LYS A 68 13.57 -6.08 -7.18
C LYS A 68 12.96 -5.79 -5.81
N ARG A 69 13.54 -4.83 -5.10
CA ARG A 69 12.99 -4.36 -3.80
C ARG A 69 11.64 -3.70 -4.01
N ILE A 70 10.65 -4.04 -3.20
CA ILE A 70 9.32 -3.44 -3.27
C ILE A 70 9.17 -2.37 -2.19
N TYR A 71 8.59 -1.23 -2.54
CA TYR A 71 8.25 -0.13 -1.63
C TYR A 71 6.77 0.21 -1.76
N LEU A 72 6.13 0.56 -0.63
CA LEU A 72 4.77 1.07 -0.60
C LEU A 72 4.74 2.48 0.00
N ASN A 73 4.26 3.43 -0.79
CA ASN A 73 4.06 4.83 -0.41
C ASN A 73 2.56 5.13 -0.34
N LEU A 74 2.14 5.76 0.76
CA LEU A 74 0.84 6.44 0.82
C LEU A 74 1.05 7.86 0.29
N MET A 75 0.17 8.30 -0.60
CA MET A 75 0.09 9.67 -1.11
C MET A 75 -1.16 10.37 -0.60
#